data_AF-A0A520XSW8-F1
#
_entry.id   AF-A0A520XSW8-F1
#
_cell.length_a   1.000
_cell.length_b   1.000
_cell.length_c   1.000
_cell.angle_alpha   90.00
_cell.angle_beta   90.00
_cell.angle_gamma   90.00
#
_symmetry.space_group_name_H-M   'P 1'
#
loop_
_entity.id
_entity.type
_entity.pdbx_description
1 polymer ?
#
loop_
_entity_poly.entity_id
_entity_poly.type
_entity_poly.pdbx_seq_one_letter_code
_entity_poly.pdbx_strand_id
1 'polypeptide(L)'
;MVVNEDDQVVAWDQVVLVRNGDELAPPSSTETVGTQGLNPLLAAIVDGLRPTIWRAPVDNDGVAQGWMSEISGVRPRWLAWGIDQLRVVEDETDGNTRRRVLHGANDERLVHHVELVVESPTRVHVRETMEVPAAWDDIPRVGSTFELDGRFQQLEWYGLGPDETYPDRRAGSVLGHWKSTVADQWHAYVVPQEHGHHHETRWFSLSNGGATLRISCDGNLGFAARNHHDDALTAAPTLAEVQPAETVEVHVDAGMRGLGTGACGPDAAPEFRIGPGRYEWSWSMEVVAAAP
;
A
#
# COMPACT_ATOMS: atom_id res chain seq x y z
N MET A 1 -30.38 0.70 5.62
CA MET A 1 -30.30 -0.78 5.51
C MET A 1 -31.69 -1.33 5.32
N VAL A 2 -31.84 -2.30 4.42
CA VAL A 2 -33.08 -3.02 4.11
C VAL A 2 -32.83 -4.49 4.42
N VAL A 3 -33.79 -5.14 5.10
CA VAL A 3 -33.71 -6.55 5.50
C VAL A 3 -34.88 -7.36 4.91
N ASN A 4 -34.68 -8.66 4.67
CA ASN A 4 -35.76 -9.58 4.30
C ASN A 4 -36.50 -10.14 5.53
N GLU A 5 -37.43 -11.07 5.32
CA GLU A 5 -38.24 -11.69 6.38
C GLU A 5 -37.44 -12.57 7.36
N ASP A 6 -36.23 -12.97 6.98
CA ASP A 6 -35.29 -13.75 7.80
C ASP A 6 -34.22 -12.85 8.45
N ASP A 7 -34.44 -11.54 8.53
CA ASP A 7 -33.51 -10.52 9.05
C ASP A 7 -32.15 -10.43 8.30
N GLN A 8 -32.08 -10.94 7.06
CA GLN A 8 -30.88 -10.83 6.23
C GLN A 8 -30.83 -9.48 5.53
N VAL A 9 -29.65 -8.84 5.53
CA VAL A 9 -29.43 -7.57 4.82
C VAL A 9 -29.49 -7.81 3.31
N VAL A 10 -30.43 -7.14 2.63
CA VAL A 10 -30.62 -7.23 1.17
C VAL A 10 -30.17 -5.99 0.42
N ALA A 11 -30.09 -4.84 1.12
CA ALA A 11 -29.52 -3.61 0.57
C ALA A 11 -29.03 -2.69 1.69
N TRP A 12 -27.96 -1.96 1.44
CA TRP A 12 -27.46 -0.91 2.32
C TRP A 12 -26.79 0.18 1.49
N ASP A 13 -26.60 1.33 2.11
CA ASP A 13 -25.86 2.46 1.58
C ASP A 13 -25.25 3.24 2.75
N GLN A 14 -24.21 4.02 2.50
CA GLN A 14 -23.50 4.82 3.51
C GLN A 14 -23.14 6.19 2.96
N VAL A 15 -23.33 7.22 3.78
CA VAL A 15 -22.92 8.60 3.47
C VAL A 15 -22.04 9.11 4.61
N VAL A 16 -20.89 9.69 4.27
CA VAL A 16 -20.01 10.36 5.23
C VAL A 16 -20.56 11.75 5.51
N LEU A 17 -20.88 12.02 6.78
CA LEU A 17 -21.28 13.36 7.23
C LEU A 17 -20.03 14.13 7.65
N VAL A 18 -19.65 15.14 6.86
CA VAL A 18 -18.50 16.00 7.17
C VAL A 18 -18.96 17.11 8.10
N ARG A 19 -18.31 17.28 9.28
CA ARG A 19 -18.44 18.50 10.08
C ARG A 19 -17.37 19.48 9.66
N ASN A 20 -17.73 20.76 9.54
CA ASN A 20 -16.75 21.82 9.31
C ASN A 20 -15.68 21.77 10.43
N GLY A 21 -14.42 21.51 10.06
CA GLY A 21 -13.29 21.44 10.99
C GLY A 21 -12.65 20.05 11.19
N ASP A 22 -13.12 19.00 10.50
CA ASP A 22 -12.54 17.64 10.58
C ASP A 22 -11.24 17.45 9.75
N GLU A 23 -10.64 18.53 9.21
CA GLU A 23 -9.29 18.43 8.65
C GLU A 23 -8.30 18.14 9.78
N LEU A 24 -7.57 17.02 9.65
CA LEU A 24 -6.41 16.74 10.50
C LEU A 24 -5.49 17.97 10.43
N ALA A 25 -5.33 18.65 11.56
CA ALA A 25 -4.43 19.78 11.63
C ALA A 25 -3.03 19.30 11.23
N PRO A 26 -2.33 19.99 10.32
CA PRO A 26 -0.94 19.65 10.02
C PRO A 26 -0.12 19.67 11.31
N PRO A 27 0.92 18.83 11.42
CA PRO A 27 1.67 18.69 12.66
C PRO A 27 2.20 20.04 13.17
N SER A 28 2.02 20.29 14.46
CA SER A 28 2.24 21.59 15.10
C SER A 28 3.71 21.93 15.36
N SER A 29 4.66 21.02 15.10
CA SER A 29 6.08 21.20 15.38
C SER A 29 6.91 21.29 14.12
N THR A 30 7.53 22.46 13.90
CA THR A 30 8.57 22.71 12.90
C THR A 30 9.98 22.39 13.40
N GLU A 31 10.13 21.90 14.64
CA GLU A 31 11.44 21.50 15.18
C GLU A 31 11.75 20.05 14.79
N THR A 32 12.49 19.90 13.70
CA THR A 32 13.05 18.62 13.27
C THR A 32 14.20 18.26 14.20
N VAL A 33 13.94 17.41 15.19
CA VAL A 33 15.02 16.66 15.84
C VAL A 33 15.56 15.67 14.81
N GLY A 34 16.88 15.50 14.74
CA GLY A 34 17.47 14.48 13.87
C GLY A 34 16.90 13.08 14.20
N THR A 35 17.03 12.12 13.30
CA THR A 35 16.59 10.72 13.54
C THR A 35 17.31 10.01 14.70
N GLN A 36 18.28 10.67 15.35
CA GLN A 36 18.94 10.20 16.56
C GLN A 36 17.96 10.15 17.74
N GLY A 37 17.83 8.98 18.36
CA GLY A 37 16.98 8.78 19.54
C GLY A 37 15.54 8.34 19.23
N LEU A 38 15.22 8.04 17.96
CA LEU A 38 13.98 7.38 17.61
C LEU A 38 13.85 6.02 18.30
N ASN A 39 12.60 5.64 18.60
CA ASN A 39 12.26 4.30 19.01
C ASN A 39 12.84 3.29 17.99
N PRO A 40 13.46 2.18 18.42
CA PRO A 40 14.11 1.23 17.53
C PRO A 40 13.22 0.71 16.40
N LEU A 41 11.91 0.54 16.65
CA LEU A 41 10.95 0.13 15.63
C LEU A 41 10.79 1.20 14.55
N LEU A 42 10.66 2.47 14.92
CA LEU A 42 10.55 3.57 13.95
C LEU A 42 11.85 3.78 13.19
N ALA A 43 13.00 3.66 13.86
CA ALA A 43 14.30 3.74 13.21
C ALA A 43 14.48 2.65 12.14
N ALA A 44 14.05 1.42 12.43
CA ALA A 44 14.07 0.32 11.47
C ALA A 44 13.13 0.57 10.27
N ILE A 45 11.92 1.08 10.52
CA ILE A 45 10.99 1.45 9.44
C ILE A 45 11.56 2.56 8.56
N VAL A 46 12.14 3.62 9.16
CA VAL A 46 12.77 4.71 8.40
C VAL A 46 13.89 4.21 7.49
N ASP A 47 14.75 3.33 8.00
CA ASP A 47 15.86 2.75 7.22
C ASP A 47 15.35 1.85 6.07
N GLY A 48 14.36 1.02 6.39
CA GLY A 48 13.74 0.05 5.49
C GLY A 48 12.70 0.62 4.52
N LEU A 49 12.21 1.85 4.72
CA LEU A 49 11.18 2.46 3.88
C LEU A 49 11.66 2.58 2.44
N ARG A 50 10.97 1.98 1.47
CA ARG A 50 11.30 2.04 0.03
C ARG A 50 10.10 2.51 -0.78
N PRO A 51 10.30 3.24 -1.90
CA PRO A 51 9.22 3.49 -2.83
C PRO A 51 8.79 2.19 -3.48
N THR A 52 7.52 2.06 -3.80
CA THR A 52 7.01 0.98 -4.64
C THR A 52 6.09 1.54 -5.72
N ILE A 53 6.30 1.04 -6.94
CA ILE A 53 5.36 1.18 -8.06
C ILE A 53 4.92 -0.19 -8.59
N TRP A 54 5.24 -1.26 -7.87
CA TRP A 54 4.94 -2.63 -8.25
C TRP A 54 3.92 -3.27 -7.32
N ARG A 55 3.03 -4.06 -7.91
CA ARG A 55 2.19 -5.05 -7.23
C ARG A 55 2.36 -6.38 -7.97
N ALA A 56 2.24 -7.51 -7.28
CA ALA A 56 2.13 -8.79 -7.95
C ALA A 56 0.96 -8.78 -8.94
N PRO A 57 1.17 -8.94 -10.26
CA PRO A 57 0.11 -8.73 -11.25
C PRO A 57 -1.10 -9.65 -11.01
N VAL A 58 -2.31 -9.09 -11.06
CA VAL A 58 -3.54 -9.90 -11.11
C VAL A 58 -3.76 -10.44 -12.52
N ASP A 59 -4.56 -11.49 -12.68
CA ASP A 59 -4.86 -12.04 -14.02
C ASP A 59 -5.38 -10.98 -15.00
N ASN A 60 -6.11 -9.97 -14.51
CA ASN A 60 -6.60 -8.86 -15.34
C ASN A 60 -5.50 -7.91 -15.83
N ASP A 61 -4.36 -7.83 -15.13
CA ASP A 61 -3.19 -7.08 -15.59
C ASP A 61 -2.46 -7.85 -16.70
N GLY A 62 -2.69 -9.16 -16.83
CA GLY A 62 -2.15 -10.04 -17.86
C GLY A 62 -1.96 -11.46 -17.32
N VAL A 63 -2.71 -12.41 -17.89
CA VAL A 63 -2.82 -13.81 -17.42
C VAL A 63 -1.43 -14.43 -17.28
N ALA A 64 -1.13 -15.06 -16.15
CA ALA A 64 0.23 -15.54 -15.89
C ALA A 64 0.62 -16.84 -16.60
N GLN A 65 -0.36 -17.59 -17.09
CA GLN A 65 -0.14 -18.95 -17.59
C GLN A 65 -0.73 -19.17 -18.98
N GLY A 66 -0.12 -20.09 -19.73
CA GLY A 66 -0.56 -20.48 -21.06
C GLY A 66 -0.25 -19.45 -22.13
N TRP A 67 -0.78 -19.66 -23.34
CA TRP A 67 -0.44 -18.85 -24.52
C TRP A 67 -0.82 -17.36 -24.42
N MET A 68 -1.70 -16.99 -23.49
CA MET A 68 -2.12 -15.59 -23.30
C MET A 68 -1.11 -14.77 -22.47
N SER A 69 -0.14 -15.41 -21.81
CA SER A 69 0.80 -14.72 -20.91
C SER A 69 1.75 -13.76 -21.60
N GLU A 70 1.94 -13.91 -22.92
CA GLU A 70 2.83 -13.07 -23.71
C GLU A 70 2.12 -11.89 -24.38
N ILE A 71 0.79 -11.87 -24.38
CA ILE A 71 -0.01 -10.94 -25.22
C ILE A 71 -1.15 -10.23 -24.50
N SER A 72 -1.53 -10.70 -23.30
CA SER A 72 -2.68 -10.13 -22.58
C SER A 72 -2.27 -9.04 -21.60
N GLY A 73 -3.13 -8.02 -21.49
CA GLY A 73 -3.05 -6.99 -20.48
C GLY A 73 -1.83 -6.07 -20.57
N VAL A 74 -1.58 -5.35 -19.48
CA VAL A 74 -0.53 -4.35 -19.32
C VAL A 74 0.76 -4.93 -18.73
N ARG A 75 0.71 -6.12 -18.14
CA ARG A 75 1.84 -6.79 -17.49
C ARG A 75 3.08 -6.93 -18.40
N PRO A 76 2.99 -7.38 -19.68
CA PRO A 76 4.18 -7.49 -20.53
C PRO A 76 4.90 -6.15 -20.69
N ARG A 77 4.15 -5.04 -20.74
CA ARG A 77 4.71 -3.69 -20.83
C ARG A 77 5.40 -3.27 -19.54
N TRP A 78 4.82 -3.58 -18.38
CA TRP A 78 5.46 -3.30 -17.10
C TRP A 78 6.78 -4.06 -16.92
N LEU A 79 6.79 -5.35 -17.28
CA LEU A 79 8.01 -6.17 -17.25
C LEU A 79 9.06 -5.64 -18.25
N ALA A 80 8.64 -5.19 -19.44
CA ALA A 80 9.55 -4.58 -20.41
C ALA A 80 10.16 -3.25 -19.91
N TRP A 81 9.43 -2.48 -19.11
CA TRP A 81 9.96 -1.31 -18.41
C TRP A 81 10.87 -1.70 -17.23
N GLY A 82 10.77 -2.92 -16.71
CA GLY A 82 11.54 -3.41 -15.56
C GLY A 82 11.15 -2.74 -14.25
N ILE A 83 9.89 -2.32 -14.10
CA ILE A 83 9.39 -1.67 -12.88
C ILE A 83 9.18 -2.65 -11.72
N ASP A 84 9.22 -3.96 -11.99
CA ASP A 84 9.26 -5.05 -11.00
C ASP A 84 10.64 -5.19 -10.34
N GLN A 85 11.69 -4.66 -10.97
CA GLN A 85 13.09 -4.84 -10.54
C GLN A 85 13.87 -3.52 -10.61
N LEU A 86 13.26 -2.45 -10.08
CA LEU A 86 13.88 -1.14 -10.04
C LEU A 86 15.22 -1.16 -9.30
N ARG A 87 16.27 -0.63 -9.93
CA ARG A 87 17.60 -0.48 -9.31
C ARG A 87 17.79 0.92 -8.77
N VAL A 88 18.13 1.03 -7.49
CA VAL A 88 18.61 2.28 -6.91
C VAL A 88 19.98 2.63 -7.51
N VAL A 89 20.09 3.80 -8.14
CA VAL A 89 21.35 4.32 -8.72
C VAL A 89 21.92 5.51 -7.96
N GLU A 90 21.06 6.24 -7.25
CA GLU A 90 21.42 7.32 -6.31
C GLU A 90 20.60 7.14 -5.04
N ASP A 91 21.24 7.26 -3.87
CA ASP A 91 20.59 7.24 -2.55
C ASP A 91 21.33 8.22 -1.63
N GLU A 92 20.76 9.40 -1.46
CA GLU A 92 21.36 10.53 -0.75
C GLU A 92 20.51 10.84 0.48
N THR A 93 21.15 10.99 1.63
CA THR A 93 20.49 11.40 2.88
C THR A 93 21.11 12.68 3.38
N ASP A 94 20.29 13.71 3.59
CA ASP A 94 20.70 14.98 4.19
C ASP A 94 19.78 15.30 5.37
N GLY A 95 20.32 15.13 6.58
CA GLY A 95 19.57 15.26 7.83
C GLY A 95 18.35 14.33 7.87
N ASN A 96 17.16 14.92 7.79
CA ASN A 96 15.88 14.20 7.84
C ASN A 96 15.24 14.03 6.45
N THR A 97 15.99 14.31 5.38
CA THR A 97 15.55 14.08 4.00
C THR A 97 16.33 12.93 3.37
N ARG A 98 15.66 12.15 2.53
CA ARG A 98 16.28 11.09 1.73
C ARG A 98 15.77 11.17 0.29
N ARG A 99 16.69 11.26 -0.66
CA ARG A 99 16.39 11.28 -2.09
C ARG A 99 16.94 10.02 -2.74
N ARG A 100 16.10 9.32 -3.50
CA ARG A 100 16.47 8.12 -4.26
C ARG A 100 16.13 8.29 -5.73
N VAL A 101 17.04 7.85 -6.58
CA VAL A 101 16.79 7.70 -8.02
C VAL A 101 16.84 6.22 -8.35
N LEU A 102 15.78 5.72 -8.98
CA LEU A 102 15.65 4.33 -9.37
C LEU A 102 15.51 4.21 -10.89
N HIS A 103 16.16 3.22 -11.49
CA HIS A 103 16.10 2.94 -12.92
C HIS A 103 15.33 1.66 -13.21
N GLY A 104 14.46 1.71 -14.22
CA GLY A 104 13.91 0.53 -14.88
C GLY A 104 14.90 -0.10 -15.87
N ALA A 105 14.47 -1.17 -16.54
CA ALA A 105 15.22 -1.81 -17.61
C ALA A 105 15.30 -0.96 -18.89
N ASN A 106 14.42 0.03 -19.03
CA ASN A 106 14.37 0.95 -20.16
C ASN A 106 15.13 2.28 -19.92
N ASP A 107 15.98 2.35 -18.89
CA ASP A 107 16.78 3.52 -18.47
C ASP A 107 15.96 4.77 -18.03
N GLU A 108 14.64 4.64 -17.95
CA GLU A 108 13.77 5.66 -17.37
C GLU A 108 13.96 5.73 -15.85
N ARG A 109 13.73 6.94 -15.31
CA ARG A 109 14.08 7.27 -13.92
C ARG A 109 12.85 7.59 -13.10
N LEU A 110 12.72 6.90 -11.97
CA LEU A 110 11.85 7.27 -10.86
C LEU A 110 12.66 8.12 -9.88
N VAL A 111 12.13 9.26 -9.45
CA VAL A 111 12.72 10.02 -8.34
C VAL A 111 11.78 9.95 -7.14
N HIS A 112 12.27 9.46 -6.01
CA HIS A 112 11.54 9.41 -4.74
C HIS A 112 12.24 10.30 -3.72
N HIS A 113 11.48 11.15 -3.04
CA HIS A 113 11.99 12.01 -1.98
C HIS A 113 11.11 11.86 -0.74
N VAL A 114 11.77 11.59 0.38
CA VAL A 114 11.17 11.48 1.71
C VAL A 114 11.68 12.62 2.59
N GLU A 115 10.78 13.30 3.28
CA GLU A 115 11.08 14.24 4.37
C GLU A 115 10.46 13.71 5.68
N LEU A 116 11.27 13.63 6.74
CA LEU A 116 10.84 13.18 8.06
C LEU A 116 10.70 14.37 9.01
N VAL A 117 9.53 14.50 9.62
CA VAL A 117 9.28 15.41 10.75
C VAL A 117 9.17 14.58 12.01
N VAL A 118 10.24 14.57 12.81
CA VAL A 118 10.29 13.87 14.10
C VAL A 118 9.55 14.70 15.14
N GLU A 119 8.32 14.32 15.47
CA GLU A 119 7.51 14.98 16.49
C GLU A 119 7.91 14.55 17.91
N SER A 120 8.33 13.28 18.06
CA SER A 120 8.86 12.71 19.30
C SER A 120 9.63 11.42 19.02
N PRO A 121 10.36 10.83 20.01
CA PRO A 121 11.00 9.53 19.84
C PRO A 121 10.07 8.41 19.37
N THR A 122 8.77 8.51 19.64
CA THR A 122 7.77 7.48 19.31
C THR A 122 6.80 7.93 18.22
N ARG A 123 7.00 9.09 17.58
CA ARG A 123 6.11 9.58 16.52
C ARG A 123 6.86 10.37 15.46
N VAL A 124 6.70 9.95 14.21
CA VAL A 124 7.32 10.57 13.03
C VAL A 124 6.26 10.78 11.98
N HIS A 125 6.21 11.98 11.43
CA HIS A 125 5.44 12.30 10.24
C HIS A 125 6.33 12.21 9.00
N VAL A 126 5.84 11.53 7.96
CA VAL A 126 6.55 11.20 6.74
C VAL A 126 5.86 11.91 5.60
N ARG A 127 6.59 12.74 4.86
CA ARG A 127 6.13 13.35 3.61
C ARG A 127 6.91 12.76 2.46
N GLU A 128 6.19 12.34 1.44
CA GLU A 128 6.78 11.64 0.32
C GLU A 128 6.34 12.27 -0.99
N THR A 129 7.27 12.35 -1.92
CA THR A 129 7.01 12.78 -3.29
C THR A 129 7.66 11.80 -4.24
N MET A 130 6.97 11.50 -5.34
CA MET A 130 7.45 10.60 -6.36
C MET A 130 7.23 11.20 -7.74
N GLU A 131 8.29 11.28 -8.54
CA GLU A 131 8.25 11.72 -9.93
C GLU A 131 8.35 10.49 -10.84
N VAL A 132 7.20 10.12 -11.43
CA VAL A 132 7.06 9.01 -12.38
C VAL A 132 7.35 9.54 -13.80
N PRO A 133 8.26 8.92 -14.55
CA PRO A 133 8.66 9.37 -15.88
C PRO A 133 7.54 9.21 -16.90
N ALA A 134 7.49 10.09 -17.90
CA ALA A 134 6.43 10.12 -18.92
C ALA A 134 6.25 8.79 -19.69
N ALA A 135 7.31 8.00 -19.81
CA ALA A 135 7.29 6.71 -20.48
C ALA A 135 6.52 5.63 -19.70
N TRP A 136 6.38 5.77 -18.39
CA TRP A 136 5.60 4.85 -17.55
C TRP A 136 4.17 5.40 -17.41
N ASP A 137 3.39 5.23 -18.48
CA ASP A 137 2.11 5.92 -18.67
C ASP A 137 0.88 5.24 -18.03
N ASP A 138 1.07 4.05 -17.45
CA ASP A 138 0.08 3.29 -16.68
C ASP A 138 0.85 2.34 -15.76
N ILE A 139 0.94 2.63 -14.46
CA ILE A 139 1.69 1.84 -13.48
C ILE A 139 0.76 1.16 -12.46
N PRO A 140 1.17 0.04 -11.84
CA PRO A 140 0.33 -0.71 -10.91
C PRO A 140 -0.08 0.05 -9.64
N ARG A 141 0.83 0.87 -9.09
CA ARG A 141 0.62 1.63 -7.85
C ARG A 141 1.58 2.82 -7.75
N VAL A 142 1.34 3.69 -6.77
CA VAL A 142 2.31 4.65 -6.23
C VAL A 142 2.18 4.61 -4.71
N GLY A 143 3.28 4.29 -4.04
CA GLY A 143 3.31 4.27 -2.58
C GLY A 143 4.69 3.96 -2.04
N SER A 144 4.70 3.56 -0.77
CA SER A 144 5.90 3.10 -0.07
C SER A 144 5.64 1.81 0.68
N THR A 145 6.71 1.03 0.82
CA THR A 145 6.71 -0.25 1.49
C THR A 145 7.82 -0.34 2.52
N PHE A 146 7.57 -1.10 3.58
CA PHE A 146 8.55 -1.49 4.58
C PHE A 146 8.15 -2.84 5.18
N GLU A 147 9.09 -3.48 5.87
CA GLU A 147 8.85 -4.76 6.52
C GLU A 147 8.86 -4.62 8.03
N LEU A 148 8.00 -5.40 8.70
CA LEU A 148 8.00 -5.60 10.13
C LEU A 148 8.34 -7.05 10.47
N ASP A 149 8.80 -7.27 11.70
CA ASP A 149 8.92 -8.61 12.28
C ASP A 149 7.58 -9.36 12.19
N GLY A 150 7.62 -10.64 11.80
CA GLY A 150 6.45 -11.48 11.56
C GLY A 150 5.48 -11.63 12.74
N ARG A 151 5.85 -11.21 13.95
CA ARG A 151 4.96 -11.22 15.13
C ARG A 151 3.93 -10.09 15.13
N PHE A 152 4.08 -9.05 14.30
CA PHE A 152 3.11 -7.95 14.17
C PHE A 152 1.86 -8.39 13.40
N GLN A 153 1.06 -9.26 14.03
CA GLN A 153 -0.03 -9.97 13.36
C GLN A 153 -1.43 -9.40 13.64
N GLN A 154 -1.62 -8.67 14.74
CA GLN A 154 -2.93 -8.11 15.06
C GLN A 154 -3.15 -6.85 14.24
N LEU A 155 -4.18 -6.86 13.38
CA LEU A 155 -4.47 -5.77 12.45
C LEU A 155 -5.78 -5.08 12.87
N GLU A 156 -5.74 -3.77 13.00
CA GLU A 156 -6.95 -2.93 13.09
C GLU A 156 -6.85 -1.78 12.11
N TRP A 157 -7.96 -1.38 11.50
CA TRP A 157 -7.98 -0.21 10.61
C TRP A 157 -9.32 0.52 10.63
N TYR A 158 -9.27 1.81 10.32
CA TYR A 158 -10.43 2.62 10.02
C TYR A 158 -10.38 3.02 8.54
N GLY A 159 -11.26 2.43 7.75
CA GLY A 159 -11.23 2.49 6.29
C GLY A 159 -12.34 1.63 5.68
N LEU A 160 -12.28 1.39 4.37
CA LEU A 160 -13.21 0.48 3.72
C LEU A 160 -12.89 -0.98 4.10
N GLY A 161 -13.94 -1.76 4.35
CA GLY A 161 -13.82 -3.17 4.74
C GLY A 161 -15.19 -3.85 4.93
N PRO A 162 -15.20 -5.06 5.52
CA PRO A 162 -14.05 -5.79 6.04
C PRO A 162 -13.20 -6.45 4.94
N ASP A 163 -13.76 -6.69 3.75
CA ASP A 163 -13.07 -7.36 2.65
C ASP A 163 -12.11 -6.41 1.88
N GLU A 164 -11.22 -7.00 1.08
CA GLU A 164 -10.30 -6.27 0.21
C GLU A 164 -11.03 -5.37 -0.82
N THR A 165 -10.54 -4.15 -0.97
CA THR A 165 -11.10 -3.12 -1.83
C THR A 165 -10.06 -2.54 -2.78
N TYR A 166 -10.48 -2.30 -4.02
CA TYR A 166 -9.69 -1.62 -5.04
C TYR A 166 -10.49 -0.43 -5.58
N PRO A 167 -9.87 0.58 -6.22
CA PRO A 167 -10.55 1.81 -6.61
C PRO A 167 -11.83 1.61 -7.44
N ASP A 168 -11.84 0.61 -8.31
CA ASP A 168 -12.97 0.23 -9.16
C ASP A 168 -13.82 -0.93 -8.60
N ARG A 169 -13.46 -1.48 -7.45
CA ARG A 169 -14.17 -2.56 -6.75
C ARG A 169 -14.24 -2.30 -5.24
N ARG A 170 -15.01 -1.27 -4.87
CA ARG A 170 -15.16 -0.82 -3.47
C ARG A 170 -16.60 -0.54 -3.00
N ALA A 171 -17.56 -0.48 -3.92
CA ALA A 171 -18.95 -0.13 -3.59
C ALA A 171 -19.66 -1.17 -2.69
N GLY A 172 -19.12 -2.39 -2.61
CA GLY A 172 -19.62 -3.43 -1.70
C GLY A 172 -19.08 -3.34 -0.27
N SER A 173 -18.26 -2.35 0.06
CA SER A 173 -17.56 -2.24 1.33
C SER A 173 -17.97 -1.00 2.12
N VAL A 174 -17.93 -1.10 3.45
CA VAL A 174 -18.38 -0.05 4.36
C VAL A 174 -17.16 0.66 4.95
N LEU A 175 -17.24 1.99 5.08
CA LEU A 175 -16.29 2.77 5.88
C LEU A 175 -16.58 2.50 7.35
N GLY A 176 -15.62 1.88 8.06
CA GLY A 176 -15.82 1.44 9.43
C GLY A 176 -14.51 1.12 10.13
N HIS A 177 -14.60 0.80 11.42
CA HIS A 177 -13.49 0.27 12.21
C HIS A 177 -13.55 -1.25 12.16
N TRP A 178 -12.47 -1.86 11.68
CA TRP A 178 -12.35 -3.28 11.47
C TRP A 178 -11.18 -3.84 12.26
N LYS A 179 -11.29 -5.12 12.62
CA LYS A 179 -10.25 -5.89 13.31
C LYS A 179 -10.08 -7.22 12.59
N SER A 180 -8.83 -7.64 12.44
CA SER A 180 -8.45 -8.88 11.78
C SER A 180 -7.05 -9.31 12.20
N THR A 181 -6.46 -10.25 11.49
CA THR A 181 -5.03 -10.54 11.52
C THR A 181 -4.40 -10.37 10.14
N VAL A 182 -3.08 -10.18 10.09
CA VAL A 182 -2.31 -10.18 8.83
C VAL A 182 -2.50 -11.51 8.08
N ALA A 183 -2.50 -12.63 8.81
CA ALA A 183 -2.78 -13.94 8.23
C ALA A 183 -4.18 -14.04 7.59
N ASP A 184 -5.20 -13.44 8.21
CA ASP A 184 -6.58 -13.44 7.68
C ASP A 184 -6.76 -12.49 6.48
N GLN A 185 -5.77 -11.66 6.15
CA GLN A 185 -5.79 -10.85 4.91
C GLN A 185 -5.41 -11.67 3.68
N TRP A 186 -4.93 -12.90 3.85
CA TRP A 186 -4.59 -13.77 2.73
C TRP A 186 -5.84 -14.24 1.98
N HIS A 187 -5.92 -13.88 0.70
CA HIS A 187 -6.85 -14.49 -0.23
C HIS A 187 -6.11 -15.45 -1.16
N ALA A 188 -6.40 -16.74 -1.02
CA ALA A 188 -5.73 -17.82 -1.74
C ALA A 188 -6.24 -17.96 -3.19
N TYR A 189 -6.02 -16.92 -4.02
CA TYR A 189 -6.27 -16.99 -5.46
C TYR A 189 -5.49 -18.17 -6.08
N VAL A 190 -6.13 -18.90 -7.00
CA VAL A 190 -5.57 -20.14 -7.59
C VAL A 190 -4.23 -19.86 -8.28
N VAL A 191 -4.17 -18.77 -9.04
CA VAL A 191 -2.92 -18.15 -9.50
C VAL A 191 -2.54 -17.11 -8.45
N PRO A 192 -1.38 -17.21 -7.81
CA PRO A 192 -0.90 -16.21 -6.86
C PRO A 192 -0.85 -14.82 -7.48
N GLN A 193 -1.40 -13.83 -6.76
CA GLN A 193 -1.49 -12.45 -7.22
C GLN A 193 -1.69 -11.48 -6.05
N GLU A 194 -1.65 -10.19 -6.34
CA GLU A 194 -2.03 -9.10 -5.42
C GLU A 194 -3.40 -9.35 -4.77
N HIS A 195 -3.48 -9.05 -3.46
CA HIS A 195 -4.65 -9.25 -2.61
C HIS A 195 -4.51 -8.43 -1.31
N GLY A 196 -5.61 -8.28 -0.57
CA GLY A 196 -5.60 -7.76 0.80
C GLY A 196 -5.43 -6.23 0.91
N HIS A 197 -5.63 -5.50 -0.20
CA HIS A 197 -5.58 -4.04 -0.19
C HIS A 197 -6.88 -3.44 0.40
N HIS A 198 -6.76 -2.38 1.20
CA HIS A 198 -7.86 -1.60 1.74
C HIS A 198 -7.74 -0.12 1.34
N HIS A 199 -8.63 0.30 0.45
CA HIS A 199 -8.69 1.66 -0.07
C HIS A 199 -9.42 2.63 0.88
N GLU A 200 -9.16 3.93 0.72
CA GLU A 200 -9.68 5.00 1.57
C GLU A 200 -9.49 4.74 3.08
N THR A 201 -8.30 4.33 3.45
CA THR A 201 -7.90 4.16 4.84
C THR A 201 -7.52 5.49 5.46
N ARG A 202 -7.99 5.71 6.70
CA ARG A 202 -7.67 6.87 7.54
C ARG A 202 -6.55 6.56 8.51
N TRP A 203 -6.56 5.36 9.07
CA TRP A 203 -5.46 4.82 9.86
C TRP A 203 -5.53 3.29 9.90
N PHE A 204 -4.39 2.66 10.12
CA PHE A 204 -4.29 1.25 10.46
C PHE A 204 -3.24 1.03 11.54
N SER A 205 -3.28 -0.11 12.21
CA SER A 205 -2.29 -0.48 13.22
C SER A 205 -1.98 -1.95 13.20
N LEU A 206 -0.71 -2.26 13.45
CA LEU A 206 -0.18 -3.61 13.57
C LEU A 206 0.38 -3.79 14.98
N SER A 207 0.01 -4.87 15.66
CA SER A 207 0.49 -5.16 17.02
C SER A 207 1.01 -6.58 17.15
N ASN A 208 2.04 -6.73 17.98
CA ASN A 208 2.56 -8.04 18.42
C ASN A 208 2.18 -8.36 19.88
N GLY A 209 1.27 -7.58 20.47
CA GLY A 209 0.85 -7.70 21.87
C GLY A 209 1.77 -7.02 22.89
N GLY A 210 3.01 -6.69 22.52
CA GLY A 210 3.93 -5.89 23.35
C GLY A 210 4.07 -4.44 22.88
N ALA A 211 4.00 -4.21 21.58
CA ALA A 211 4.03 -2.90 20.94
C ALA A 211 3.01 -2.84 19.81
N THR A 212 2.42 -1.66 19.62
CA THR A 212 1.52 -1.38 18.50
C THR A 212 2.11 -0.27 17.65
N LEU A 213 2.34 -0.53 16.38
CA LEU A 213 2.64 0.48 15.38
C LEU A 213 1.30 0.98 14.82
N ARG A 214 1.05 2.28 14.93
CA ARG A 214 -0.10 2.94 14.30
C ARG A 214 0.37 3.82 13.15
N ILE A 215 -0.25 3.65 11.98
CA ILE A 215 -0.08 4.50 10.81
C ILE A 215 -1.35 5.33 10.64
N SER A 216 -1.21 6.66 10.58
CA SER A 216 -2.31 7.59 10.31
C SER A 216 -2.07 8.26 8.97
N CYS A 217 -3.06 8.24 8.09
CA CYS A 217 -2.96 8.70 6.71
C CYS A 217 -3.46 10.14 6.59
N ASP A 218 -2.70 11.01 5.91
CA ASP A 218 -3.22 12.31 5.53
C ASP A 218 -4.09 12.14 4.29
N GLY A 219 -5.41 12.23 4.48
CA GLY A 219 -6.38 11.95 3.43
C GLY A 219 -6.70 10.46 3.28
N ASN A 220 -7.00 10.06 2.05
CA ASN A 220 -7.57 8.74 1.75
C ASN A 220 -6.52 7.86 1.06
N LEU A 221 -5.57 7.32 1.82
CA LEU A 221 -4.55 6.40 1.32
C LEU A 221 -5.08 4.96 1.24
N GLY A 222 -4.35 4.09 0.54
CA GLY A 222 -4.52 2.64 0.60
C GLY A 222 -3.50 2.01 1.56
N PHE A 223 -3.80 0.82 2.07
CA PHE A 223 -2.77 -0.02 2.69
C PHE A 223 -2.99 -1.49 2.35
N ALA A 224 -1.92 -2.27 2.50
CA ALA A 224 -1.95 -3.71 2.61
C ALA A 224 -0.93 -4.15 3.66
N ALA A 225 -1.20 -5.23 4.38
CA ALA A 225 -0.26 -5.85 5.32
C ALA A 225 -0.35 -7.36 5.16
N ARG A 226 0.76 -8.02 4.80
CA ARG A 226 0.74 -9.44 4.40
C ARG A 226 2.05 -10.15 4.69
N ASN A 227 1.96 -11.46 4.92
CA ASN A 227 3.12 -12.35 4.99
C ASN A 227 3.52 -12.92 3.62
N HIS A 228 2.68 -12.81 2.59
CA HIS A 228 3.03 -13.24 1.22
C HIS A 228 3.51 -12.02 0.43
N HIS A 229 4.82 -11.84 0.30
CA HIS A 229 5.41 -10.64 -0.29
C HIS A 229 5.19 -10.57 -1.81
N ASP A 230 5.22 -9.36 -2.37
CA ASP A 230 5.04 -9.13 -3.81
C ASP A 230 5.97 -10.00 -4.66
N ASP A 231 7.24 -10.12 -4.28
CA ASP A 231 8.24 -10.92 -5.00
C ASP A 231 7.86 -12.41 -5.05
N ALA A 232 7.39 -12.96 -3.92
CA ALA A 232 7.00 -14.36 -3.81
C ALA A 232 5.71 -14.63 -4.61
N LEU A 233 4.73 -13.72 -4.54
CA LEU A 233 3.51 -13.79 -5.33
C LEU A 233 3.80 -13.69 -6.83
N THR A 234 4.71 -12.79 -7.23
CA THR A 234 5.09 -12.57 -8.63
C THR A 234 5.81 -13.78 -9.22
N ALA A 235 6.65 -14.45 -8.43
CA ALA A 235 7.46 -15.58 -8.88
C ALA A 235 6.68 -16.92 -8.90
N ALA A 236 5.69 -17.09 -8.03
CA ALA A 236 5.01 -18.37 -7.84
C ALA A 236 3.98 -18.63 -8.95
N PRO A 237 4.11 -19.72 -9.74
CA PRO A 237 3.12 -20.06 -10.74
C PRO A 237 1.89 -20.73 -10.12
N THR A 238 1.99 -21.32 -8.93
CA THR A 238 0.87 -22.00 -8.27
C THR A 238 0.80 -21.63 -6.78
N LEU A 239 -0.40 -21.70 -6.22
CA LEU A 239 -0.66 -21.47 -4.81
C LEU A 239 0.23 -22.31 -3.87
N ALA A 240 0.57 -23.54 -4.27
CA ALA A 240 1.38 -24.45 -3.46
C ALA A 240 2.84 -23.99 -3.29
N GLU A 241 3.30 -23.10 -4.15
CA GLU A 241 4.67 -22.58 -4.15
C GLU A 241 4.80 -21.26 -3.37
N VAL A 242 3.68 -20.64 -3.00
CA VAL A 242 3.68 -19.44 -2.16
C VAL A 242 3.81 -19.85 -0.71
N GLN A 243 4.90 -19.42 -0.06
CA GLN A 243 5.10 -19.61 1.38
C GLN A 243 5.02 -18.25 2.08
N PRO A 244 4.41 -18.17 3.27
CA PRO A 244 4.46 -16.96 4.07
C PRO A 244 5.90 -16.68 4.50
N ALA A 245 6.31 -15.42 4.42
CA ALA A 245 7.57 -14.91 4.92
C ALA A 245 7.58 -14.82 6.46
N GLU A 246 8.79 -14.74 7.03
CA GLU A 246 9.00 -14.50 8.46
C GLU A 246 8.76 -13.03 8.86
N THR A 247 8.47 -12.16 7.89
CA THR A 247 8.17 -10.74 8.06
C THR A 247 6.76 -10.41 7.55
N VAL A 248 6.28 -9.22 7.93
CA VAL A 248 5.05 -8.62 7.39
C VAL A 248 5.47 -7.50 6.45
N GLU A 249 5.19 -7.66 5.15
CA GLU A 249 5.30 -6.59 4.16
C GLU A 249 4.10 -5.64 4.33
N VAL A 250 4.39 -4.36 4.57
CA VAL A 250 3.41 -3.31 4.79
C VAL A 250 3.53 -2.28 3.69
N HIS A 251 2.41 -1.96 3.06
CA HIS A 251 2.31 -0.94 2.04
C HIS A 251 1.44 0.23 2.50
N VAL A 252 1.86 1.45 2.12
CA VAL A 252 1.10 2.69 2.28
C VAL A 252 1.03 3.36 0.91
N ASP A 253 -0.17 3.37 0.32
CA ASP A 253 -0.37 3.74 -1.08
C ASP A 253 -1.05 5.09 -1.26
N ALA A 254 -0.44 5.97 -2.05
CA ALA A 254 -1.06 7.17 -2.58
C ALA A 254 -2.01 6.86 -3.74
N GLY A 255 -1.72 5.80 -4.49
CA GLY A 255 -2.54 5.35 -5.60
C GLY A 255 -2.39 3.85 -5.84
N MET A 256 -3.51 3.20 -6.16
CA MET A 256 -3.55 1.82 -6.63
C MET A 256 -4.28 1.80 -7.98
N ARG A 257 -3.80 1.03 -8.96
CA ARG A 257 -4.51 0.86 -10.23
C ARG A 257 -5.77 0.02 -10.00
N GLY A 258 -6.85 0.31 -10.72
CA GLY A 258 -8.04 -0.53 -10.76
C GLY A 258 -7.74 -1.97 -11.20
N LEU A 259 -8.65 -2.88 -10.89
CA LEU A 259 -8.54 -4.28 -11.29
C LEU A 259 -9.00 -4.51 -12.73
N GLY A 260 -10.00 -3.75 -13.20
CA GLY A 260 -10.67 -3.99 -14.47
C GLY A 260 -11.20 -5.43 -14.59
N THR A 261 -11.30 -5.89 -15.84
CA THR A 261 -11.66 -7.28 -16.20
C THR A 261 -10.80 -7.79 -17.35
N GLY A 262 -9.56 -7.28 -17.44
CA GLY A 262 -8.67 -7.41 -18.61
C GLY A 262 -8.26 -8.83 -19.00
N ALA A 263 -8.53 -9.84 -18.18
CA ALA A 263 -8.29 -11.23 -18.54
C ALA A 263 -9.21 -11.69 -19.69
N CYS A 264 -10.47 -11.23 -19.70
CA CYS A 264 -11.46 -11.56 -20.74
C CYS A 264 -12.54 -10.47 -20.86
N GLY A 265 -12.14 -9.21 -20.88
CA GLY A 265 -13.04 -8.08 -20.81
C GLY A 265 -12.29 -6.74 -20.92
N PRO A 266 -12.98 -5.62 -20.69
CA PRO A 266 -12.33 -4.32 -20.65
C PRO A 266 -11.29 -4.28 -19.53
N ASP A 267 -10.17 -3.63 -19.84
CA ASP A 267 -9.17 -3.22 -18.86
C ASP A 267 -9.73 -2.15 -17.90
N ALA A 268 -8.98 -1.80 -16.85
CA ALA A 268 -9.36 -0.74 -15.92
C ALA A 268 -9.72 0.55 -16.68
N ALA A 269 -10.82 1.18 -16.29
CA ALA A 269 -11.26 2.44 -16.91
C ALA A 269 -10.20 3.54 -16.69
N PRO A 270 -10.06 4.52 -17.61
CA PRO A 270 -9.00 5.53 -17.54
C PRO A 270 -8.87 6.26 -16.20
N GLU A 271 -9.99 6.52 -15.52
CA GLU A 271 -10.05 7.18 -14.21
C GLU A 271 -9.47 6.34 -13.06
N PHE A 272 -9.28 5.03 -13.25
CA PHE A 272 -8.67 4.11 -12.28
C PHE A 272 -7.25 3.69 -12.68
N ARG A 273 -6.65 4.33 -13.69
CA ARG A 273 -5.24 4.11 -14.08
C ARG A 273 -4.34 5.13 -13.39
N ILE A 274 -3.08 4.76 -13.23
CA ILE A 274 -2.06 5.63 -12.63
C ILE A 274 -1.07 6.02 -13.70
N GLY A 275 -1.10 7.29 -14.10
CA GLY A 275 -0.24 7.83 -15.14
C GLY A 275 1.12 8.32 -14.64
N PRO A 276 1.88 9.00 -15.50
CA PRO A 276 3.13 9.64 -15.13
C PRO A 276 2.89 10.97 -14.41
N GLY A 277 3.94 11.54 -13.84
CA GLY A 277 3.90 12.85 -13.19
C GLY A 277 4.31 12.80 -11.73
N ARG A 278 3.97 13.88 -11.01
CA ARG A 278 4.36 14.08 -9.62
C ARG A 278 3.24 13.69 -8.68
N TYR A 279 3.53 12.74 -7.79
CA TYR A 279 2.66 12.30 -6.72
C TYR A 279 3.19 12.80 -5.39
N GLU A 280 2.28 13.16 -4.47
CA GLU A 280 2.59 13.58 -3.11
C GLU A 280 1.63 12.91 -2.14
N TRP A 281 2.15 12.38 -1.04
CA TRP A 281 1.35 11.87 0.06
C TRP A 281 2.11 11.99 1.37
N SER A 282 1.37 11.94 2.46
CA SER A 282 1.96 12.00 3.79
C SER A 282 1.16 11.15 4.78
N TRP A 283 1.85 10.71 5.82
CA TRP A 283 1.31 9.86 6.87
C TRP A 283 2.20 9.94 8.11
N SER A 284 1.66 9.57 9.26
CA SER A 284 2.42 9.50 10.51
C SER A 284 2.49 8.08 11.01
N MET A 285 3.65 7.69 11.52
CA MET A 285 3.84 6.47 12.29
C MET A 285 4.04 6.79 13.77
N GLU A 286 3.38 6.02 14.63
CA GLU A 286 3.47 6.15 16.08
C GLU A 286 3.59 4.77 16.74
N VAL A 287 4.52 4.63 17.68
CA VAL A 287 4.59 3.46 18.56
C VAL A 287 3.76 3.75 19.79
N VAL A 288 2.60 3.09 19.88
CA VAL A 288 1.71 3.15 21.03
C VAL A 288 2.07 2.00 21.96
N ALA A 289 2.45 2.30 23.20
CA ALA A 289 2.65 1.28 24.21
C ALA A 289 1.31 0.57 24.48
N ALA A 290 1.33 -0.75 24.66
CA ALA A 290 0.13 -1.48 25.07
C ALA A 290 -0.43 -0.85 26.35
N ALA A 291 -1.75 -0.63 26.39
CA ALA A 291 -2.41 -0.25 27.65
C ALA A 291 -2.14 -1.36 28.68
N PRO A 292 -1.75 -1.02 29.92
CA PRO A 292 -1.44 -2.00 30.95
C PRO A 292 -2.62 -2.91 31.32
#